data_AF-A0A355TSI1-F1
#
_entry.id   AF-A0A355TSI1-F1
#
_cell.length_a   1.000
_cell.length_b   1.000
_cell.length_c   1.000
_cell.angle_alpha   90.00
_cell.angle_beta   90.00
_cell.angle_gamma   90.00
#
_symmetry.space_group_name_H-M   'P 1'
#
loop_
_entity.id
_entity.type
_entity.pdbx_description
1 polymer ?
#
loop_
_entity_poly.entity_id
_entity_poly.type
_entity_poly.pdbx_seq_one_letter_code
_entity_poly.pdbx_strand_id
1 'polypeptide(L)'
;MLSSHRYSFWIEVNLDAIRHNFRNLSKNAPHSQILAIVKSEAYGHGLETVALTLDEEGAWGFGIANVNEGRRLRQAGITKPIVLVAPILATQIEEAVKLDLRPPIMDLEFAQAISDAAVRLGKNAKVHLKVDTGMGRLSVPPEELLSFCEQAAKLPNIEIEGIYSHFAAAD
;
A
#
# COMPACT_ATOMS: atom_id res chain seq x y z
N MET A 1 7.79 27.40 7.46
CA MET A 1 7.70 28.41 6.38
C MET A 1 8.63 27.99 5.24
N LEU A 2 8.11 27.33 4.21
CA LEU A 2 8.87 27.12 2.99
C LEU A 2 8.86 28.43 2.18
N SER A 3 10.05 28.82 1.73
CA SER A 3 10.36 30.04 0.99
C SER A 3 9.55 30.11 -0.31
N SER A 4 8.43 30.85 -0.29
CA SER A 4 7.45 30.97 -1.38
C SER A 4 7.85 31.94 -2.51
N HIS A 5 9.12 32.32 -2.63
CA HIS A 5 9.53 33.45 -3.50
C HIS A 5 10.63 33.11 -4.53
N ARG A 6 10.77 31.85 -4.95
CA ARG A 6 11.81 31.44 -5.93
C ARG A 6 11.31 31.06 -7.33
N TYR A 7 10.00 30.94 -7.52
CA TYR A 7 9.42 30.52 -8.80
C TYR A 7 8.13 31.31 -9.08
N SER A 8 7.86 31.59 -10.35
CA SER A 8 6.66 32.30 -10.80
C SER A 8 5.42 31.42 -10.93
N PHE A 9 5.56 30.10 -10.75
CA PHE A 9 4.48 29.12 -10.84
C PHE A 9 4.51 28.21 -9.60
N TRP A 10 3.35 27.95 -9.02
CA TRP A 10 3.19 27.08 -7.86
C TRP A 10 1.87 26.31 -7.93
N ILE A 11 1.80 25.23 -7.16
CA ILE A 11 0.57 24.50 -6.87
C ILE A 11 0.27 24.72 -5.39
N GLU A 12 -0.94 25.19 -5.09
CA GLU A 12 -1.43 25.28 -3.73
C GLU A 12 -2.19 24.00 -3.38
N VAL A 13 -1.82 23.38 -2.26
CA VAL A 13 -2.47 22.17 -1.74
C VAL A 13 -3.11 22.53 -0.40
N ASN A 14 -4.43 22.47 -0.34
CA ASN A 14 -5.18 22.73 0.88
C ASN A 14 -5.31 21.46 1.74
N LEU A 15 -4.50 21.37 2.79
CA LEU A 15 -4.50 20.23 3.71
C LEU A 15 -5.78 20.15 4.54
N ASP A 16 -6.44 21.27 4.85
CA ASP A 16 -7.71 21.26 5.58
C ASP A 16 -8.84 20.63 4.75
N ALA A 17 -8.81 20.81 3.43
CA ALA A 17 -9.73 20.12 2.53
C ALA A 17 -9.49 18.60 2.54
N ILE A 18 -8.23 18.16 2.57
CA ILE A 18 -7.88 16.73 2.70
C ILE A 18 -8.37 16.16 4.04
N ARG A 19 -8.13 16.86 5.16
CA ARG A 19 -8.63 16.47 6.48
C ARG A 19 -10.15 16.38 6.50
N HIS A 20 -10.82 17.39 5.93
CA HIS A 20 -12.28 17.42 5.83
C HIS A 20 -12.82 16.20 5.07
N ASN A 21 -12.24 15.89 3.91
CA ASN A 21 -12.64 14.74 3.10
C ASN A 21 -12.41 13.41 3.83
N PHE A 22 -11.26 13.24 4.48
CA PHE A 22 -10.97 12.04 5.27
C PHE A 22 -11.99 11.84 6.41
N ARG A 23 -12.32 12.91 7.15
CA ARG A 23 -13.34 12.87 8.21
C ARG A 23 -14.72 12.53 7.66
N ASN A 24 -15.09 13.04 6.48
CA ASN A 24 -16.35 12.69 5.84
C ASN A 24 -16.39 11.21 5.43
N LEU A 25 -15.33 10.67 4.84
CA LEU A 25 -15.23 9.23 4.54
C LEU A 25 -15.35 8.39 5.81
N SER A 26 -14.64 8.79 6.88
CA SER A 26 -14.67 8.10 8.17
C SER A 26 -16.07 8.05 8.79
N LYS A 27 -16.84 9.15 8.65
CA LYS A 27 -18.24 9.21 9.12
C LYS A 27 -19.18 8.32 8.31
N ASN A 28 -18.94 8.19 7.00
CA ASN A 28 -19.78 7.36 6.12
C ASN A 28 -19.44 5.87 6.20
N ALA A 29 -18.26 5.52 6.73
CA ALA A 29 -17.83 4.13 6.94
C ALA A 29 -17.33 3.91 8.38
N PRO A 30 -18.18 4.11 9.41
CA PRO A 30 -17.75 4.17 10.82
C PRO A 30 -17.23 2.83 11.37
N HIS A 31 -17.50 1.73 10.67
CA HIS A 31 -17.04 0.38 11.04
C HIS A 31 -15.90 -0.12 10.16
N SER A 32 -15.35 0.74 9.29
CA SER A 32 -14.28 0.37 8.36
C SER A 32 -13.01 1.16 8.64
N GLN A 33 -11.88 0.51 8.41
CA GLN A 33 -10.59 1.18 8.38
C GLN A 33 -10.37 1.85 7.02
N ILE A 34 -9.73 3.02 7.01
CA ILE A 34 -9.40 3.73 5.77
C ILE A 34 -7.92 3.52 5.45
N LEU A 35 -7.67 2.88 4.31
CA LEU A 35 -6.37 2.86 3.66
C LEU A 35 -6.26 4.09 2.74
N ALA A 36 -5.40 5.05 3.09
CA ALA A 36 -5.20 6.26 2.29
C ALA A 36 -4.30 5.97 1.09
N ILE A 37 -4.86 5.98 -0.12
CA ILE A 37 -4.06 5.78 -1.34
C ILE A 37 -3.30 7.08 -1.67
N VAL A 38 -1.98 7.05 -1.53
CA VAL A 38 -1.08 8.21 -1.71
C VAL A 38 0.00 7.97 -2.77
N LYS A 39 -0.17 6.96 -3.62
CA LYS A 39 0.71 6.73 -4.77
C LYS A 39 0.84 7.97 -5.68
N SER A 40 1.90 8.01 -6.47
CA SER A 40 2.16 9.05 -7.46
C SER A 40 2.20 10.45 -6.85
N GLU A 41 3.05 10.66 -5.85
CA GLU A 41 3.15 11.92 -5.08
C GLU A 41 1.82 12.35 -4.43
N ALA A 42 1.06 11.42 -3.84
CA ALA A 42 -0.30 11.67 -3.38
C ALA A 42 -1.17 12.31 -4.48
N TYR A 43 -1.16 11.70 -5.67
CA TYR A 43 -1.83 12.24 -6.86
C TYR A 43 -1.37 13.68 -7.20
N GLY A 44 -0.08 13.97 -7.01
CA GLY A 44 0.52 15.29 -7.26
C GLY A 44 0.42 16.31 -6.12
N HIS A 45 -0.17 15.95 -4.98
CA HIS A 45 -0.36 16.84 -3.83
C HIS A 45 0.82 16.85 -2.84
N GLY A 46 1.80 15.96 -3.02
CA GLY A 46 2.99 15.83 -2.18
C GLY A 46 2.87 14.67 -1.19
N LEU A 47 3.68 13.62 -1.42
CA LEU A 47 3.59 12.34 -0.72
C LEU A 47 3.66 12.46 0.81
N GLU A 48 4.76 13.00 1.34
CA GLU A 48 5.05 13.02 2.77
C GLU A 48 4.08 13.93 3.52
N THR A 49 3.83 15.14 3.00
CA THR A 49 2.95 16.12 3.62
C THR A 49 1.51 15.59 3.73
N VAL A 50 0.99 14.99 2.66
CA VAL A 50 -0.36 14.41 2.67
C VAL A 50 -0.42 13.17 3.55
N ALA A 51 0.58 12.29 3.49
CA ALA A 51 0.61 11.09 4.32
C ALA A 51 0.65 11.42 5.81
N LEU A 52 1.52 12.34 6.25
CA LEU A 52 1.60 12.78 7.64
C LEU A 52 0.29 13.44 8.11
N THR A 53 -0.31 14.27 7.26
CA THR A 53 -1.63 14.88 7.53
C THR A 53 -2.69 13.82 7.78
N LEU A 54 -2.78 12.80 6.93
CA LEU A 54 -3.74 11.70 7.06
C LEU A 54 -3.38 10.73 8.19
N ASP A 55 -2.10 10.64 8.56
CA ASP A 55 -1.64 9.86 9.71
C ASP A 55 -2.22 10.43 11.01
N GLU A 56 -2.15 11.76 11.18
CA GLU A 56 -2.74 12.49 12.31
C GLU A 56 -4.26 12.37 12.36
N GLU A 57 -4.94 12.31 11.21
CA GLU A 57 -6.39 12.12 11.14
C GLU A 57 -6.84 10.68 11.46
N GLY A 58 -5.89 9.74 11.57
CA GLY A 58 -6.19 8.36 11.95
C GLY A 58 -6.40 7.40 10.80
N ALA A 59 -5.82 7.67 9.62
CA ALA A 59 -5.73 6.66 8.56
C ALA A 59 -5.13 5.36 9.11
N TRP A 60 -5.68 4.21 8.73
CA TRP A 60 -5.16 2.91 9.18
C TRP A 60 -3.77 2.65 8.59
N GLY A 61 -3.57 3.04 7.34
CA GLY A 61 -2.32 2.87 6.62
C GLY A 61 -2.35 3.57 5.27
N PHE A 62 -1.36 3.29 4.43
CA PHE A 62 -1.14 3.99 3.17
C PHE A 62 -0.97 3.04 1.99
N GLY A 63 -1.67 3.31 0.88
CA GLY A 63 -1.52 2.59 -0.37
C GLY A 63 -0.58 3.30 -1.34
N ILE A 64 0.45 2.61 -1.81
CA ILE A 64 1.51 3.14 -2.70
C ILE A 64 1.72 2.24 -3.92
N ALA A 65 2.40 2.73 -4.96
CA ALA A 65 2.64 1.98 -6.19
C ALA A 65 4.06 1.43 -6.31
N ASN A 66 5.04 1.99 -5.60
CA ASN A 66 6.43 1.54 -5.72
C ASN A 66 7.21 1.61 -4.39
N VAL A 67 8.28 0.83 -4.29
CA VAL A 67 9.10 0.72 -3.07
C VAL A 67 9.76 2.05 -2.66
N ASN A 68 10.05 2.94 -3.61
CA ASN A 68 10.67 4.24 -3.29
C ASN A 68 9.72 5.17 -2.54
N GLU A 69 8.43 5.17 -2.87
CA GLU A 69 7.39 5.86 -2.08
C GLU A 69 7.36 5.32 -0.65
N GLY A 70 7.40 3.99 -0.50
CA GLY A 70 7.45 3.34 0.82
C GLY A 70 8.67 3.75 1.64
N ARG A 71 9.85 3.82 1.00
CA ARG A 71 11.08 4.30 1.65
C ARG A 71 10.92 5.74 2.15
N ARG A 72 10.38 6.64 1.31
CA ARG A 72 10.17 8.04 1.67
C ARG A 72 9.19 8.19 2.82
N LEU A 73 8.09 7.43 2.82
CA LEU A 73 7.15 7.40 3.95
C LEU A 73 7.80 6.92 5.25
N ARG A 74 8.62 5.87 5.19
CA ARG A 74 9.38 5.39 6.37
C ARG A 74 10.37 6.45 6.87
N GLN A 75 11.08 7.13 5.97
CA GLN A 75 12.01 8.22 6.31
C GLN A 75 11.28 9.44 6.90
N ALA A 76 10.04 9.70 6.47
CA ALA A 76 9.18 10.73 7.03
C ALA A 76 8.61 10.37 8.42
N GLY A 77 8.86 9.15 8.92
CA GLY A 77 8.43 8.69 10.24
C GLY A 77 7.09 7.95 10.26
N ILE A 78 6.51 7.61 9.11
CA ILE A 78 5.30 6.79 9.06
C ILE A 78 5.62 5.38 9.56
N THR A 79 4.98 4.98 10.65
CA THR A 79 5.11 3.64 11.25
C THR A 79 3.92 2.73 10.94
N LYS A 80 2.81 3.29 10.46
CA LYS A 80 1.60 2.55 10.09
C LYS A 80 1.82 1.61 8.89
N PRO A 81 0.92 0.65 8.65
CA PRO A 81 0.92 -0.21 7.47
C PRO A 81 1.08 0.57 6.15
N ILE A 82 1.96 0.08 5.28
CA ILE A 82 2.13 0.60 3.92
C ILE A 82 1.90 -0.57 2.96
N VAL A 83 0.85 -0.49 2.16
CA VAL A 83 0.41 -1.51 1.22
C VAL A 83 0.85 -1.13 -0.20
N LEU A 84 1.54 -2.03 -0.89
CA LEU A 84 1.81 -1.88 -2.31
C LEU A 84 0.57 -2.35 -3.08
N VAL A 85 -0.03 -1.45 -3.86
CA VAL A 85 -1.23 -1.75 -4.66
C VAL A 85 -0.89 -2.10 -6.12
N ALA A 86 0.40 -2.26 -6.42
CA ALA A 86 0.96 -2.60 -7.72
C ALA A 86 2.09 -3.64 -7.55
N PRO A 87 2.35 -4.47 -8.57
CA PRO A 87 3.49 -5.38 -8.56
C PRO A 87 4.81 -4.62 -8.46
N ILE A 88 5.82 -5.26 -7.87
CA ILE A 88 7.19 -4.75 -7.81
C ILE A 88 8.14 -5.74 -8.51
N LEU A 89 9.31 -5.27 -8.90
CA LEU A 89 10.32 -6.13 -9.50
C LEU A 89 10.89 -7.09 -8.45
N ALA A 90 11.33 -8.28 -8.88
CA ALA A 90 11.98 -9.25 -8.00
C ALA A 90 13.20 -8.65 -7.25
N THR A 91 13.95 -7.76 -7.90
CA THR A 91 15.09 -7.03 -7.32
C THR A 91 14.70 -6.07 -6.18
N GLN A 92 13.42 -5.73 -6.06
CA GLN A 92 12.90 -4.82 -5.03
C GLN A 92 12.27 -5.55 -3.84
N ILE A 93 12.09 -6.87 -3.91
CA ILE A 93 11.43 -7.66 -2.86
C ILE A 93 12.17 -7.55 -1.52
N GLU A 94 13.49 -7.72 -1.52
CA GLU A 94 14.27 -7.68 -0.28
C GLU A 94 14.14 -6.31 0.42
N GLU A 95 14.16 -5.22 -0.35
CA GLU A 95 13.96 -3.88 0.17
C GLU A 95 12.53 -3.68 0.70
N ALA A 96 11.51 -4.18 -0.01
CA ALA A 96 10.13 -4.10 0.45
C ALA A 96 9.95 -4.81 1.81
N VAL A 97 10.58 -5.98 1.99
CA VAL A 97 10.57 -6.70 3.27
C VAL A 97 11.37 -5.96 4.34
N LYS A 98 12.55 -5.41 4.01
CA LYS A 98 13.34 -4.57 4.95
C LYS A 98 12.53 -3.39 5.46
N LEU A 99 11.77 -2.73 4.60
CA LEU A 99 10.95 -1.57 4.93
C LEU A 99 9.60 -1.92 5.58
N ASP A 100 9.30 -3.20 5.82
CA ASP A 100 7.99 -3.67 6.27
C ASP A 100 6.87 -3.09 5.40
N LEU A 101 6.94 -3.33 4.08
CA LEU A 101 5.84 -3.05 3.16
C LEU A 101 4.96 -4.30 3.03
N ARG A 102 3.68 -4.12 2.67
CA ARG A 102 2.77 -5.22 2.35
C ARG A 102 2.63 -5.39 0.84
N PRO A 103 3.47 -6.20 0.19
CA PRO A 103 3.34 -6.47 -1.24
C PRO A 103 2.07 -7.26 -1.55
N PRO A 104 1.49 -7.08 -2.75
CA PRO A 104 0.41 -7.92 -3.20
C PRO A 104 0.97 -9.26 -3.66
N ILE A 105 0.33 -10.37 -3.28
CA ILE A 105 0.64 -11.70 -3.84
C ILE A 105 -0.46 -12.08 -4.83
N MET A 106 -0.04 -12.53 -6.01
CA MET A 106 -0.90 -12.88 -7.14
C MET A 106 -0.50 -14.19 -7.83
N ASP A 107 0.68 -14.71 -7.52
CA ASP A 107 1.21 -15.99 -7.98
C ASP A 107 2.16 -16.55 -6.91
N LEU A 108 2.37 -17.87 -6.93
CA LEU A 108 3.12 -18.57 -5.89
C LEU A 108 4.63 -18.36 -6.00
N GLU A 109 5.14 -18.09 -7.20
CA GLU A 109 6.56 -17.80 -7.41
C GLU A 109 6.94 -16.50 -6.71
N PHE A 110 6.12 -15.46 -6.86
CA PHE A 110 6.31 -14.18 -6.20
C PHE A 110 6.13 -14.29 -4.68
N ALA A 111 5.14 -15.06 -4.21
CA ALA A 111 4.98 -15.34 -2.78
C ALA A 111 6.21 -16.08 -2.22
N GLN A 112 6.73 -17.10 -2.91
CA GLN A 112 7.95 -17.80 -2.49
C GLN A 112 9.15 -16.85 -2.43
N ALA A 113 9.32 -15.98 -3.41
CA ALA A 113 10.42 -15.00 -3.42
C ALA A 113 10.36 -14.02 -2.23
N ILE A 114 9.15 -13.59 -1.83
CA ILE A 114 8.96 -12.79 -0.61
C ILE A 114 9.32 -13.60 0.64
N SER A 115 8.86 -14.85 0.73
CA SER A 115 9.17 -15.78 1.83
C SER A 115 10.67 -15.95 1.99
N ASP A 116 11.39 -16.24 0.89
CA ASP A 116 12.84 -16.45 0.93
C ASP A 116 13.58 -15.18 1.39
N ALA A 117 13.13 -14.00 0.95
CA ALA A 117 13.67 -12.73 1.44
C ALA A 117 13.38 -12.51 2.93
N ALA A 118 12.17 -12.82 3.38
CA ALA A 118 11.77 -12.72 4.78
C ALA A 118 12.61 -13.65 5.68
N VAL A 119 12.82 -14.89 5.26
CA VAL A 119 13.70 -15.87 5.94
C VAL A 119 15.13 -15.33 6.02
N ARG A 120 15.72 -14.88 4.90
CA ARG A 120 17.09 -14.33 4.89
C ARG A 120 17.25 -13.13 5.83
N LEU A 121 16.22 -12.30 5.95
CA LEU A 121 16.23 -11.09 6.78
C LEU A 121 15.81 -11.34 8.23
N GLY A 122 15.39 -12.56 8.58
CA GLY A 122 14.85 -12.87 9.91
C GLY A 122 13.58 -12.06 10.23
N LYS A 123 12.75 -11.76 9.22
CA LYS A 123 11.51 -11.00 9.36
C LYS A 123 10.30 -11.86 9.03
N ASN A 124 9.11 -11.44 9.47
CA ASN A 124 7.84 -11.95 8.96
C ASN A 124 7.29 -10.92 7.97
N ALA A 125 7.17 -11.31 6.70
CA ALA A 125 6.60 -10.46 5.66
C ALA A 125 5.08 -10.57 5.68
N LYS A 126 4.43 -9.44 5.91
CA LYS A 126 2.98 -9.32 5.76
C LYS A 126 2.64 -9.06 4.30
N VAL A 127 1.67 -9.78 3.76
CA VAL A 127 1.28 -9.70 2.34
C VAL A 127 -0.22 -9.59 2.20
N HIS A 128 -0.68 -9.01 1.09
CA HIS A 128 -2.10 -8.88 0.77
C HIS A 128 -2.41 -9.70 -0.48
N LEU A 129 -3.36 -10.63 -0.38
CA LEU A 129 -3.80 -11.44 -1.51
C LEU A 129 -4.73 -10.64 -2.41
N LYS A 130 -4.39 -10.55 -3.69
CA LYS A 130 -5.22 -9.83 -4.67
C LYS A 130 -5.97 -10.82 -5.56
N VAL A 131 -7.29 -10.71 -5.59
CA VAL A 131 -8.20 -11.61 -6.34
C VAL A 131 -8.79 -10.87 -7.54
N ASP A 132 -8.95 -11.56 -8.65
CA ASP A 132 -9.65 -11.02 -9.81
C ASP A 132 -11.15 -11.25 -9.67
N THR A 133 -11.92 -10.18 -9.58
CA THR A 133 -13.39 -10.26 -9.58
C THR A 133 -14.00 -9.54 -10.79
N GLY A 134 -13.21 -9.31 -11.85
CA GLY A 134 -13.68 -8.73 -13.10
C GLY A 134 -12.83 -7.58 -13.67
N MET A 135 -11.72 -7.19 -13.02
CA MET A 135 -10.83 -6.16 -13.58
C MET A 135 -9.86 -6.75 -14.61
N GLY A 136 -9.57 -8.05 -14.57
CA GLY A 136 -8.74 -8.72 -15.57
C GLY A 136 -7.26 -8.35 -15.49
N ARG A 137 -6.75 -8.00 -14.30
CA ARG A 137 -5.40 -7.42 -14.16
C ARG A 137 -4.66 -7.89 -12.91
N LEU A 138 -3.68 -8.77 -13.12
CA LEU A 138 -2.64 -9.15 -12.16
C LEU A 138 -3.20 -9.50 -10.77
N SER A 139 -3.91 -10.62 -10.70
CA SER A 139 -4.61 -11.12 -9.53
C SER A 139 -4.83 -12.63 -9.66
N VAL A 140 -5.08 -13.32 -8.54
CA VAL A 140 -5.47 -14.73 -8.53
C VAL A 140 -6.92 -14.88 -9.01
N PRO A 141 -7.22 -15.78 -9.96
CA PRO A 141 -8.60 -16.01 -10.38
C PRO A 141 -9.39 -16.76 -9.28
N PRO A 142 -10.70 -16.53 -9.13
CA PRO A 142 -11.50 -17.09 -8.03
C PRO A 142 -11.45 -18.61 -7.93
N GLU A 143 -11.39 -19.32 -9.05
CA GLU A 143 -11.31 -20.77 -9.15
C GLU A 143 -10.01 -21.35 -8.57
N GLU A 144 -8.92 -20.57 -8.55
CA GLU A 144 -7.62 -20.98 -8.01
C GLU A 144 -7.41 -20.51 -6.56
N LEU A 145 -8.28 -19.63 -6.05
CA LEU A 145 -8.08 -18.89 -4.81
C LEU A 145 -7.80 -19.79 -3.59
N LEU A 146 -8.59 -20.85 -3.41
CA LEU A 146 -8.43 -21.75 -2.26
C LEU A 146 -7.08 -22.49 -2.32
N SER A 147 -6.76 -23.07 -3.48
CA SER A 147 -5.49 -23.76 -3.70
C SER A 147 -4.30 -22.82 -3.51
N PHE A 148 -4.43 -21.59 -3.99
CA PHE A 148 -3.42 -20.54 -3.80
C PHE A 148 -3.20 -20.23 -2.32
N CYS A 149 -4.27 -19.97 -1.56
CA CYS A 149 -4.20 -19.68 -0.13
C CYS A 149 -3.54 -20.83 0.65
N GLU A 150 -3.93 -22.07 0.38
CA GLU A 150 -3.37 -23.25 1.05
C GLU A 150 -1.86 -23.41 0.79
N GLN A 151 -1.40 -23.07 -0.40
CA GLN A 151 0.01 -23.14 -0.76
C GLN A 151 0.79 -21.95 -0.17
N ALA A 152 0.28 -20.74 -0.31
CA ALA A 152 0.90 -19.53 0.23
C ALA A 152 0.99 -19.56 1.77
N ALA A 153 -0.01 -20.11 2.46
CA ALA A 153 -0.01 -20.24 3.93
C ALA A 153 1.03 -21.23 4.47
N LYS A 154 1.60 -22.10 3.63
CA LYS A 154 2.68 -23.03 4.01
C LYS A 154 4.06 -22.39 3.89
N LEU A 155 4.16 -21.22 3.28
CA LEU A 155 5.44 -20.53 3.11
C LEU A 155 5.94 -19.99 4.46
N PRO A 156 7.21 -20.23 4.82
CA PRO A 156 7.77 -19.71 6.05
C PRO A 156 7.81 -18.18 6.01
N ASN A 157 7.66 -17.56 7.19
CA ASN A 157 7.85 -16.13 7.37
C ASN A 157 6.94 -15.24 6.49
N ILE A 158 5.81 -15.77 6.01
CA ILE A 158 4.74 -15.01 5.37
C ILE A 158 3.50 -15.02 6.25
N GLU A 159 2.87 -13.85 6.36
CA GLU A 159 1.56 -13.65 6.98
C GLU A 159 0.62 -13.02 5.94
N ILE A 160 -0.42 -13.74 5.54
CA ILE A 160 -1.49 -13.18 4.69
C ILE A 160 -2.35 -12.28 5.58
N GLU A 161 -2.06 -10.98 5.60
CA GLU A 161 -2.71 -9.98 6.47
C GLU A 161 -4.10 -9.59 5.93
N GLY A 162 -4.28 -9.65 4.62
CA GLY A 162 -5.52 -9.21 3.98
C GLY A 162 -5.76 -9.82 2.61
N ILE A 163 -7.00 -9.69 2.15
CA ILE A 163 -7.46 -10.08 0.83
C ILE A 163 -8.25 -8.91 0.23
N TYR A 164 -8.05 -8.62 -1.06
CA TYR A 164 -8.77 -7.55 -1.73
C TYR A 164 -8.96 -7.80 -3.23
N SER A 165 -9.89 -7.05 -3.82
CA SER A 165 -10.07 -6.92 -5.27
C SER A 165 -10.21 -5.44 -5.63
N HIS A 166 -10.33 -5.14 -6.92
CA HIS A 166 -10.57 -3.80 -7.43
C HIS A 166 -11.78 -3.82 -8.37
N PHE A 167 -12.78 -2.98 -8.11
CA PHE A 167 -13.93 -2.84 -8.99
C PHE A 167 -13.49 -2.30 -10.37
N ALA A 168 -14.07 -2.86 -11.43
CA ALA A 168 -13.86 -2.39 -12.79
C ALA A 168 -14.69 -1.14 -13.12
N ALA A 169 -15.88 -1.03 -12.52
CA ALA A 169 -16.79 0.12 -12.62
C ALA A 169 -17.50 0.28 -11.26
N ALA A 170 -17.20 1.38 -10.57
CA ALA A 170 -17.81 1.72 -9.28
C ALA A 170 -18.19 3.21 -9.18
N ASP A 171 -17.77 3.99 -10.18
CA ASP A 171 -18.21 5.34 -10.49
C ASP A 171 -19.59 5.34 -11.19
#